data_AF-A0A957HNE1-F1
#
_entry.id   AF-A0A957HNE1-F1
#
_cell.length_a   1.000
_cell.length_b   1.000
_cell.length_c   1.000
_cell.angle_alpha   90.00
_cell.angle_beta   90.00
_cell.angle_gamma   90.00
#
_symmetry.space_group_name_H-M   'P 1'
#
loop_
_entity.id
_entity.type
_entity.pdbx_description
1 polymer ?
#
loop_
_entity_poly.entity_id
_entity_poly.type
_entity_poly.pdbx_seq_one_letter_code
_entity_poly.pdbx_strand_id
1 'polypeptide(L)'
;MTIPLFEAAYLILGSLLMIPGLSPARMRVITRWYPQRRVAAFHLGLRTRWFITGLYVLALFLGKPVVYSLFGFAAFWAIKEQFTTLPTRRSDRRTLFLIYMLIPIQMFLMAHVGGFTSILFLPAFAFLVLPVLLWSVEKNNYLDALMLLQWGILATVWSMSMVLTLWLEPLKAHPVLAGAGLLLYLMGLAQINTLIQNNVFRKVKS
;
A
#
# COMPACT_ATOMS: atom_id res chain seq x y z
N MET A 1 -12.65 -10.04 31.57
CA MET A 1 -13.48 -10.74 30.57
C MET A 1 -12.79 -10.58 29.21
N THR A 2 -11.77 -11.40 28.98
CA THR A 2 -10.77 -11.28 27.91
C THR A 2 -11.26 -12.04 26.68
N ILE A 3 -11.74 -11.32 25.67
CA ILE A 3 -11.93 -11.89 24.34
C ILE A 3 -10.51 -12.24 23.83
N PRO A 4 -10.18 -13.51 23.60
CA PRO A 4 -8.83 -13.89 23.19
C PRO A 4 -8.60 -13.30 21.79
N LEU A 5 -7.41 -12.72 21.58
CA LEU A 5 -6.93 -12.09 20.35
C LEU A 5 -7.27 -12.84 19.04
N PHE A 6 -7.48 -14.15 19.16
CA PHE A 6 -7.87 -15.05 18.08
C PHE A 6 -9.32 -14.84 17.61
N GLU A 7 -10.29 -14.68 18.52
CA GLU A 7 -11.73 -14.58 18.19
C GLU A 7 -12.07 -13.27 17.45
N ALA A 8 -11.55 -12.14 17.92
CA ALA A 8 -11.76 -10.85 17.27
C ALA A 8 -11.07 -10.79 15.89
N ALA A 9 -9.88 -11.38 15.76
CA ALA A 9 -9.24 -11.56 14.48
C ALA A 9 -10.09 -12.45 13.56
N TYR A 10 -10.68 -13.55 14.05
CA TYR A 10 -11.58 -14.41 13.28
C TYR A 10 -12.92 -13.75 12.91
N LEU A 11 -13.46 -12.84 13.72
CA LEU A 11 -14.67 -12.09 13.40
C LEU A 11 -14.40 -10.97 12.38
N ILE A 12 -13.23 -10.33 12.44
CA ILE A 12 -12.78 -9.33 11.45
C ILE A 12 -12.37 -10.04 10.14
N LEU A 13 -11.61 -11.13 10.23
CA LEU A 13 -11.28 -11.99 9.11
C LEU A 13 -12.55 -12.60 8.51
N GLY A 14 -13.50 -13.02 9.37
CA GLY A 14 -14.80 -13.57 9.00
C GLY A 14 -15.73 -12.55 8.35
N SER A 15 -15.74 -11.30 8.81
CA SER A 15 -16.50 -10.21 8.14
C SER A 15 -15.85 -9.80 6.81
N LEU A 16 -14.52 -9.79 6.73
CA LEU A 16 -13.76 -9.59 5.48
C LEU A 16 -13.94 -10.77 4.49
N LEU A 17 -14.10 -11.99 5.03
CA LEU A 17 -14.38 -13.24 4.30
C LEU A 17 -15.87 -13.54 4.09
N MET A 18 -16.80 -12.79 4.69
CA MET A 18 -18.23 -12.84 4.36
C MET A 18 -18.57 -12.00 3.11
N ILE A 19 -17.79 -10.96 2.81
CA ILE A 19 -17.86 -10.24 1.53
C ILE A 19 -17.71 -11.18 0.31
N PRO A 20 -16.87 -12.24 0.34
CA PRO A 20 -16.84 -13.35 -0.61
C PRO A 20 -18.18 -13.99 -0.94
N GLY A 21 -19.14 -14.09 -0.01
CA GLY A 21 -20.44 -14.72 -0.25
C GLY A 21 -21.37 -13.89 -1.14
N LEU A 22 -21.18 -12.56 -1.15
CA LEU A 22 -21.96 -11.64 -1.99
C LEU A 22 -21.49 -11.65 -3.46
N SER A 23 -20.27 -12.10 -3.74
CA SER A 23 -19.67 -12.12 -5.07
C SER A 23 -20.39 -13.12 -6.01
N PRO A 24 -20.54 -14.42 -5.69
CA PRO A 24 -21.28 -15.36 -6.54
C PRO A 24 -22.78 -15.05 -6.63
N ALA A 25 -23.37 -14.54 -5.54
CA ALA A 25 -24.80 -14.22 -5.46
C ALA A 25 -25.17 -12.99 -6.29
N ARG A 26 -24.38 -11.90 -6.24
CA ARG A 26 -24.53 -10.75 -7.16
C ARG A 26 -24.21 -11.12 -8.60
N MET A 27 -23.29 -12.06 -8.81
CA MET A 27 -22.87 -12.49 -10.15
C MET A 27 -23.98 -13.19 -10.94
N ARG A 28 -24.83 -14.01 -10.28
CA ARG A 28 -26.00 -14.63 -10.94
C ARG A 28 -27.02 -13.60 -11.43
N VAL A 29 -27.09 -12.45 -10.78
CA VAL A 29 -28.01 -11.36 -11.17
C VAL A 29 -27.42 -10.52 -12.31
N ILE A 30 -26.11 -10.25 -12.29
CA ILE A 30 -25.42 -9.36 -13.25
C ILE A 30 -25.11 -10.05 -14.59
N THR A 31 -24.85 -11.36 -14.59
CA THR A 31 -24.56 -12.14 -15.81
C THR A 31 -25.73 -12.24 -16.79
N ARG A 32 -26.97 -11.90 -16.36
CA ARG A 32 -28.13 -11.82 -17.25
C ARG A 32 -28.20 -10.55 -18.10
N TRP A 33 -27.40 -9.52 -17.79
CA TRP A 33 -27.58 -8.17 -18.37
C TRP A 33 -26.31 -7.55 -18.98
N TYR A 34 -25.14 -8.22 -18.96
CA TYR A 34 -23.87 -7.61 -19.39
C TYR A 34 -23.07 -8.41 -20.45
N PRO A 35 -22.45 -7.74 -21.43
CA PRO A 35 -21.65 -8.38 -22.49
C PRO A 35 -20.39 -9.10 -21.98
N GLN A 36 -20.06 -10.25 -22.58
CA GLN A 36 -19.06 -11.21 -22.08
C GLN A 36 -17.65 -10.63 -21.85
N ARG A 37 -17.17 -9.69 -22.69
CA ARG A 37 -15.87 -9.03 -22.49
C ARG A 37 -15.78 -8.23 -21.18
N ARG A 38 -16.90 -7.62 -20.74
CA ARG A 38 -16.97 -6.87 -19.48
C ARG A 38 -16.99 -7.79 -18.26
N VAL A 39 -17.50 -9.01 -18.42
CA VAL A 39 -17.51 -10.06 -17.39
C VAL A 39 -16.09 -10.59 -17.18
N ALA A 40 -15.34 -10.88 -18.25
CA ALA A 40 -13.96 -11.37 -18.16
C ALA A 40 -12.99 -10.39 -17.49
N ALA A 41 -13.01 -9.10 -17.86
CA ALA A 41 -12.17 -8.08 -17.23
C ALA A 41 -12.50 -7.88 -15.73
N PHE A 42 -13.78 -8.05 -15.37
CA PHE A 42 -14.21 -8.01 -13.98
C PHE A 42 -13.70 -9.20 -13.16
N HIS A 43 -13.75 -10.41 -13.74
CA HIS A 43 -13.19 -11.61 -13.11
C HIS A 43 -11.70 -11.47 -12.82
N LEU A 44 -10.92 -10.92 -13.76
CA LEU A 44 -9.49 -10.72 -13.58
C LEU A 44 -9.20 -9.73 -12.45
N GLY A 45 -9.88 -8.58 -12.45
CA GLY A 45 -9.70 -7.54 -11.42
C GLY A 45 -10.10 -8.01 -10.01
N LEU A 46 -11.17 -8.80 -9.89
CA LEU A 46 -11.52 -9.42 -8.62
C LEU A 46 -10.48 -10.44 -8.18
N ARG A 47 -10.08 -11.36 -9.07
CA ARG A 47 -9.10 -12.41 -8.74
C ARG A 47 -7.78 -11.83 -8.25
N THR A 48 -7.27 -10.78 -8.90
CA THR A 48 -6.02 -10.12 -8.49
C THR A 48 -6.15 -9.47 -7.11
N ARG A 49 -7.28 -8.80 -6.82
CA ARG A 49 -7.50 -8.17 -5.51
C ARG A 49 -7.63 -9.20 -4.39
N TRP A 50 -8.33 -10.31 -4.65
CA TRP A 50 -8.42 -11.43 -3.70
C TRP A 50 -7.06 -12.09 -3.47
N PHE A 51 -6.25 -12.24 -4.52
CA PHE A 51 -4.88 -12.75 -4.41
C PHE A 51 -4.02 -11.86 -3.52
N ILE A 52 -4.02 -10.54 -3.74
CA ILE A 52 -3.28 -9.58 -2.92
C ILE A 52 -3.75 -9.61 -1.46
N THR A 53 -5.07 -9.70 -1.23
CA THR A 53 -5.63 -9.80 0.12
C THR A 53 -5.16 -11.06 0.84
N GLY A 54 -5.24 -12.22 0.17
CA GLY A 54 -4.75 -13.48 0.71
C GLY A 54 -3.26 -13.41 1.05
N LEU A 55 -2.47 -12.78 0.19
CA LEU A 55 -1.04 -12.57 0.41
C LEU A 55 -0.76 -11.72 1.67
N TYR A 56 -1.48 -10.61 1.87
CA TYR A 56 -1.34 -9.78 3.07
C TYR A 56 -1.75 -10.51 4.35
N VAL A 57 -2.88 -11.22 4.32
CA VAL A 57 -3.35 -12.02 5.47
C VAL A 57 -2.32 -13.09 5.82
N LEU A 58 -1.82 -13.82 4.82
CA LEU A 58 -0.79 -14.84 5.01
C LEU A 58 0.48 -14.24 5.61
N ALA A 59 0.93 -13.07 5.15
CA ALA A 59 2.09 -12.39 5.70
C ALA A 59 1.91 -12.01 7.17
N LEU A 60 0.71 -11.55 7.56
CA LEU A 60 0.39 -11.26 8.97
C LEU A 60 0.47 -12.52 9.85
N PHE A 61 0.08 -13.69 9.33
CA PHE A 61 0.24 -14.96 10.04
C PHE A 61 1.69 -15.42 10.17
N LEU A 62 2.53 -15.16 9.16
CA LEU A 62 3.94 -15.54 9.14
C LEU A 62 4.84 -14.65 10.02
N GLY A 63 4.34 -13.50 10.48
CA GLY A 63 5.00 -12.64 11.46
C GLY A 63 5.82 -11.49 10.89
N LYS A 64 6.52 -10.77 11.78
CA LYS A 64 7.17 -9.47 11.47
C LYS A 64 8.10 -9.46 10.26
N PRO A 65 9.09 -10.37 10.13
CA PRO A 65 10.05 -10.27 9.04
C PRO A 65 9.39 -10.38 7.66
N VAL A 66 8.37 -11.24 7.53
CA VAL A 66 7.65 -11.44 6.26
C VAL A 66 6.83 -10.21 5.90
N VAL A 67 6.18 -9.57 6.87
CA VAL A 67 5.44 -8.33 6.65
C VAL A 67 6.37 -7.21 6.18
N TYR A 68 7.53 -7.02 6.83
CA TYR A 68 8.51 -6.02 6.40
C TYR A 68 9.02 -6.26 4.98
N SER A 69 9.37 -7.51 4.65
CA SER A 69 9.83 -7.86 3.31
C SER A 69 8.74 -7.63 2.26
N LEU A 70 7.49 -7.97 2.56
CA LEU A 70 6.37 -7.78 1.65
C LEU A 70 6.10 -6.30 1.36
N PHE A 71 6.05 -5.46 2.42
CA PHE A 71 5.87 -4.01 2.25
C PHE A 71 7.08 -3.36 1.55
N GLY A 72 8.30 -3.79 1.86
CA GLY A 72 9.50 -3.33 1.17
C GLY A 72 9.50 -3.68 -0.31
N PHE A 73 9.09 -4.91 -0.65
CA PHE A 73 8.99 -5.35 -2.04
C PHE A 73 7.88 -4.61 -2.79
N ALA A 74 6.72 -4.41 -2.15
CA ALA A 74 5.63 -3.63 -2.71
C ALA A 74 6.05 -2.17 -2.97
N ALA A 75 6.76 -1.55 -2.02
CA ALA A 75 7.28 -0.19 -2.16
C ALA A 75 8.33 -0.08 -3.29
N PHE A 76 9.22 -1.07 -3.41
CA PHE A 76 10.19 -1.16 -4.51
C PHE A 76 9.52 -1.23 -5.87
N TRP A 77 8.50 -2.08 -6.02
CA TRP A 77 7.76 -2.18 -7.27
C TRP A 77 6.98 -0.92 -7.58
N ALA A 78 6.32 -0.33 -6.59
CA ALA A 78 5.55 0.90 -6.76
C ALA A 78 6.42 2.06 -7.24
N ILE A 79 7.58 2.28 -6.60
CA ILE A 79 8.47 3.37 -7.00
C ILE A 79 9.12 3.11 -8.36
N LYS A 80 9.44 1.85 -8.68
CA LYS A 80 9.95 1.46 -10.00
C LYS A 80 8.94 1.77 -11.10
N GLU A 81 7.68 1.40 -10.91
CA GLU A 81 6.61 1.68 -11.88
C GLU A 81 6.40 3.19 -12.05
N GLN A 82 6.43 3.92 -10.95
CA GLN A 82 6.33 5.37 -10.97
C GLN A 82 7.49 6.01 -11.76
N PHE A 83 8.75 5.64 -11.48
CA PHE A 83 9.92 6.20 -12.16
C PHE A 83 10.02 5.81 -13.64
N THR A 84 9.43 4.67 -14.02
CA THR A 84 9.34 4.26 -15.43
C THR A 84 8.35 5.14 -16.19
N THR A 85 7.30 5.61 -15.52
CA THR A 85 6.24 6.43 -16.14
C THR A 85 6.61 7.91 -16.16
N LEU A 86 7.34 8.38 -15.15
CA LEU A 86 7.76 9.78 -15.06
C LEU A 86 8.82 10.11 -16.11
N PRO A 87 8.80 11.32 -16.70
CA PRO A 87 9.86 11.81 -17.58
C PRO A 87 11.12 12.08 -16.75
N THR A 88 11.80 11.02 -16.33
CA THR A 88 12.98 11.10 -15.49
C THR A 88 14.21 11.40 -16.34
N ARG A 89 14.98 12.38 -15.89
CA ARG A 89 16.17 12.84 -16.59
C ARG A 89 17.30 11.81 -16.47
N ARG A 90 18.08 11.63 -17.54
CA ARG A 90 19.23 10.70 -17.54
C ARG A 90 20.36 11.11 -16.59
N SER A 91 20.53 12.40 -16.27
CA SER A 91 21.59 12.88 -15.37
C SER A 91 21.33 12.54 -13.90
N ASP A 92 20.07 12.26 -13.51
CA ASP A 92 19.69 12.01 -12.11
C ASP A 92 19.87 10.55 -11.67
N ARG A 93 20.57 9.72 -12.45
CA ARG A 93 20.75 8.28 -12.15
C ARG A 93 21.34 8.00 -10.76
N ARG A 94 22.27 8.85 -10.31
CA ARG A 94 22.87 8.73 -8.96
C ARG A 94 21.83 8.99 -7.87
N THR A 95 20.99 10.01 -8.05
CA THR A 95 19.89 10.33 -7.14
C THR A 95 18.86 9.22 -7.12
N LEU A 96 18.47 8.68 -8.29
CA LEU A 96 17.56 7.54 -8.38
C LEU A 96 18.10 6.31 -7.66
N PHE A 97 19.40 6.01 -7.82
CA PHE A 97 20.04 4.90 -7.10
C PHE A 97 19.95 5.08 -5.58
N LEU A 98 20.21 6.29 -5.08
CA LEU A 98 20.10 6.60 -3.67
C LEU A 98 18.66 6.40 -3.17
N ILE A 99 17.66 6.82 -3.95
CA ILE A 99 16.24 6.60 -3.64
C ILE A 99 15.90 5.10 -3.54
N TYR A 100 16.44 4.27 -4.43
CA TYR A 100 16.26 2.82 -4.31
C TYR A 100 16.90 2.25 -3.03
N MET A 101 18.04 2.80 -2.61
CA MET A 101 18.70 2.42 -1.34
C MET A 101 17.92 2.89 -0.10
N LEU A 102 17.12 3.95 -0.20
CA LEU A 102 16.26 4.40 0.90
C LEU A 102 15.19 3.38 1.29
N ILE A 103 14.75 2.53 0.37
CA ILE A 103 13.71 1.52 0.66
C ILE A 103 14.16 0.50 1.70
N PRO A 104 15.29 -0.23 1.51
CA PRO A 104 15.77 -1.16 2.52
C PRO A 104 16.17 -0.44 3.81
N ILE A 105 16.76 0.77 3.73
CA ILE A 105 17.07 1.58 4.91
C ILE A 105 15.80 1.88 5.71
N GLN A 106 14.72 2.29 5.05
CA GLN A 106 13.45 2.59 5.68
C GLN A 106 12.84 1.35 6.33
N MET A 107 12.85 0.20 5.66
CA MET A 107 12.34 -1.05 6.22
C MET A 107 13.20 -1.53 7.40
N PHE A 108 14.51 -1.32 7.35
CA PHE A 108 15.42 -1.61 8.45
C PHE A 108 15.16 -0.71 9.66
N LEU A 109 14.99 0.59 9.43
CA LEU A 109 14.67 1.57 10.49
C LEU A 109 13.35 1.20 11.18
N MET A 110 12.34 0.84 10.40
CA MET A 110 11.05 0.37 10.91
C MET A 110 11.18 -0.88 11.77
N ALA A 111 12.06 -1.81 11.39
CA ALA A 111 12.27 -3.04 12.14
C ALA A 111 12.99 -2.84 13.49
N HIS A 112 13.92 -1.89 13.58
CA HIS A 112 14.80 -1.72 14.75
C HIS A 112 14.41 -0.55 15.65
N VAL A 113 14.10 0.60 15.05
CA VAL A 113 13.74 1.82 15.79
C VAL A 113 12.23 1.87 15.99
N GLY A 114 11.47 1.51 14.95
CA GLY A 114 10.01 1.57 14.96
C GLY A 114 9.45 2.99 15.07
N GLY A 115 8.12 3.07 15.05
CA GLY A 115 7.36 4.26 15.38
C GLY A 115 7.46 5.46 14.44
N PHE A 116 6.89 6.57 14.92
CA PHE A 116 6.82 7.83 14.18
C PHE A 116 8.19 8.37 13.77
N THR A 117 9.23 8.16 14.58
CA THR A 117 10.60 8.58 14.26
C THR A 117 11.11 7.95 12.96
N SER A 118 10.82 6.67 12.75
CA SER A 118 11.20 5.97 11.53
C SER A 118 10.46 6.51 10.29
N ILE A 119 9.20 6.91 10.44
CA ILE A 119 8.41 7.51 9.36
C ILE A 119 8.93 8.90 8.97
N LEU A 120 9.40 9.70 9.94
CA LEU A 120 9.90 11.05 9.72
C LEU A 120 11.22 11.10 8.94
N PHE A 121 11.98 10.02 8.92
CA PHE A 121 13.23 9.93 8.18
C PHE A 121 13.05 10.20 6.68
N LEU A 122 12.04 9.59 6.05
CA LEU A 122 11.86 9.69 4.60
C LEU A 122 11.49 11.11 4.12
N PRO A 123 10.52 11.82 4.73
CA PRO A 123 10.22 13.20 4.40
C PRO A 123 11.40 14.12 4.69
N ALA A 124 12.10 13.93 5.81
CA ALA A 124 13.30 14.71 6.13
C ALA A 124 14.35 14.54 5.02
N PHE A 125 14.59 13.31 4.56
CA PHE A 125 15.47 13.03 3.43
C PHE A 125 14.97 13.71 2.14
N ALA A 126 13.67 13.57 1.82
CA ALA A 126 13.09 14.10 0.59
C ALA A 126 13.13 15.63 0.52
N PHE A 127 12.94 16.33 1.64
CA PHE A 127 12.92 17.80 1.65
C PHE A 127 14.27 18.45 1.94
N LEU A 128 15.20 17.77 2.63
CA LEU A 128 16.51 18.35 2.95
C LEU A 128 17.60 17.89 1.98
N VAL A 129 17.63 16.60 1.64
CA VAL A 129 18.76 16.02 0.91
C VAL A 129 18.53 16.04 -0.60
N LEU A 130 17.33 15.71 -1.08
CA LEU A 130 17.05 15.70 -2.52
C LEU A 130 17.27 17.05 -3.22
N PRO A 131 16.84 18.21 -2.68
CA PRO A 131 17.07 19.49 -3.35
C PRO A 131 18.56 19.77 -3.56
N VAL A 132 19.38 19.47 -2.54
CA VAL A 132 20.83 19.69 -2.58
C VAL A 132 21.48 18.76 -3.62
N LEU A 133 21.09 17.49 -3.64
CA LEU A 133 21.62 16.51 -4.60
C LEU A 133 21.29 16.88 -6.05
N LEU A 134 20.03 17.21 -6.33
CA LEU A 134 19.60 17.56 -7.68
C LEU A 134 20.23 18.88 -8.14
N TRP A 135 20.31 19.87 -7.24
CA TRP A 135 20.98 21.13 -7.55
C TRP A 135 22.46 20.94 -7.88
N SER A 136 23.15 20.04 -7.18
CA SER A 136 24.55 19.72 -7.43
C SER A 136 24.79 18.97 -8.75
N VAL A 137 23.81 18.23 -9.26
CA VAL A 137 23.95 17.50 -10.52
C VAL A 137 23.72 18.44 -11.69
N GLU A 138 22.59 19.16 -11.71
CA GLU A 138 22.27 20.06 -12.80
C GLU A 138 21.24 21.13 -12.43
N LYS A 139 21.51 22.39 -12.80
CA LYS A 139 20.68 23.54 -12.39
C LYS A 139 19.46 23.80 -13.28
N ASN A 140 19.44 23.26 -14.50
CA ASN A 140 18.35 23.51 -15.45
C ASN A 140 17.19 22.53 -15.21
N ASN A 141 15.97 23.06 -15.05
CA ASN A 141 14.73 22.30 -14.82
C ASN A 141 14.78 21.31 -13.64
N TYR A 142 15.64 21.57 -12.64
CA TYR A 142 15.77 20.68 -11.48
C TYR A 142 14.52 20.69 -10.59
N LEU A 143 13.74 21.77 -10.59
CA LEU A 143 12.52 21.89 -9.80
C LEU A 143 11.44 20.89 -10.23
N ASP A 144 11.32 20.61 -11.52
CA ASP A 144 10.36 19.63 -12.04
C ASP A 144 10.74 18.22 -11.57
N ALA A 145 12.02 17.86 -11.70
CA ALA A 145 12.54 16.59 -11.21
C ALA A 145 12.42 16.48 -9.69
N LEU A 146 12.74 17.56 -8.98
CA LEU A 146 12.66 17.63 -7.52
C LEU A 146 11.24 17.36 -7.04
N MET A 147 10.25 18.08 -7.58
CA MET A 147 8.85 17.92 -7.21
C MET A 147 8.40 16.47 -7.46
N LEU A 148 8.69 15.92 -8.65
CA LEU A 148 8.27 14.57 -9.01
C LEU A 148 8.91 13.49 -8.12
N LEU A 149 10.19 13.61 -7.79
CA LEU A 149 10.91 12.66 -6.94
C LEU A 149 10.48 12.77 -5.48
N GLN A 150 10.32 13.98 -4.95
CA GLN A 150 9.84 14.23 -3.59
C GLN A 150 8.47 13.60 -3.37
N TRP A 151 7.50 13.97 -4.21
CA TRP A 151 6.13 13.44 -4.10
C TRP A 151 6.08 11.95 -4.41
N GLY A 152 6.92 11.45 -5.33
CA GLY A 152 6.95 10.02 -5.63
C GLY A 152 7.38 9.15 -4.46
N ILE A 153 8.43 9.56 -3.75
CA ILE A 153 8.89 8.86 -2.54
C ILE A 153 7.83 8.91 -1.44
N LEU A 154 7.19 10.07 -1.24
CA LEU A 154 6.14 10.24 -0.24
C LEU A 154 4.89 9.41 -0.56
N ALA A 155 4.46 9.39 -1.82
CA ALA A 155 3.28 8.66 -2.26
C ALA A 155 3.45 7.13 -2.19
N THR A 156 4.69 6.63 -2.31
CA THR A 156 4.97 5.19 -2.37
C THR A 156 5.58 4.66 -1.07
N VAL A 157 6.85 4.94 -0.81
CA VAL A 157 7.61 4.31 0.27
C VAL A 157 7.18 4.84 1.64
N TRP A 158 6.92 6.14 1.75
CA TRP A 158 6.48 6.76 3.01
C TRP A 158 5.04 6.38 3.38
N SER A 159 4.12 6.36 2.41
CA SER A 159 2.74 5.93 2.65
C SER A 159 2.67 4.46 3.10
N MET A 160 3.44 3.57 2.47
CA MET A 160 3.57 2.16 2.87
C MET A 160 4.13 2.02 4.29
N SER A 161 5.12 2.85 4.62
CA SER A 161 5.71 2.96 5.95
C SER A 161 4.68 3.37 7.00
N MET A 162 3.83 4.35 6.71
CA MET A 162 2.74 4.77 7.60
C MET A 162 1.72 3.66 7.86
N VAL A 163 1.33 2.94 6.81
CA VAL A 163 0.43 1.80 6.93
C VAL A 163 1.07 0.74 7.86
N LEU A 164 2.34 0.44 7.65
CA LEU A 164 3.07 -0.55 8.45
C LEU A 164 3.16 -0.16 9.94
N THR A 165 3.28 1.12 10.28
CA THR A 165 3.31 1.58 11.68
C THR A 165 2.03 1.27 12.44
N LEU A 166 0.86 1.27 11.77
CA LEU A 166 -0.42 0.90 12.39
C LEU A 166 -0.43 -0.53 12.94
N TRP A 167 0.43 -1.38 12.39
CA TRP A 167 0.62 -2.75 12.89
C TRP A 167 1.56 -2.83 14.09
N LEU A 168 2.62 -2.02 14.05
CA LEU A 168 3.75 -2.09 14.97
C LEU A 168 3.45 -1.43 16.31
N GLU A 169 2.65 -0.37 16.29
CA GLU A 169 2.31 0.42 17.48
C GLU A 169 0.84 0.26 17.83
N PRO A 170 0.46 -0.76 18.63
CA PRO A 170 -0.88 -0.84 19.17
C PRO A 170 -1.13 0.38 20.07
N LEU A 171 -2.23 1.09 19.83
CA LEU A 171 -2.78 2.11 20.72
C LEU A 171 -2.80 1.56 22.16
N LYS A 172 -2.09 2.24 23.06
CA LYS A 172 -1.94 1.85 24.48
C LYS A 172 -3.27 1.58 25.19
N ALA A 173 -4.38 2.15 24.70
CA ALA A 173 -5.72 1.99 25.26
C ALA A 173 -6.37 0.62 24.97
N HIS A 174 -6.14 0.01 23.80
CA HIS A 174 -6.78 -1.26 23.40
C HIS A 174 -5.84 -2.14 22.56
N PRO A 175 -4.95 -2.94 23.18
CA PRO A 175 -3.93 -3.71 22.47
C PRO A 175 -4.46 -4.82 21.56
N VAL A 176 -5.74 -5.21 21.70
CA VAL A 176 -6.38 -6.28 20.89
C VAL A 176 -6.98 -5.74 19.59
N LEU A 177 -7.56 -4.53 19.63
CA LEU A 177 -8.12 -3.83 18.47
C LEU A 177 -7.08 -3.00 17.72
N ALA A 178 -6.01 -2.61 18.41
CA ALA A 178 -4.93 -1.81 17.84
C ALA A 178 -3.77 -2.71 17.37
N GLY A 179 -3.19 -2.42 16.20
CA GLY A 179 -2.23 -3.30 15.53
C GLY A 179 -2.82 -3.94 14.28
N ALA A 180 -2.78 -5.27 14.18
CA ALA A 180 -3.31 -6.02 13.04
C ALA A 180 -4.79 -5.73 12.71
N GLY A 181 -5.61 -5.46 13.72
CA GLY A 181 -7.00 -5.04 13.53
C GLY A 181 -7.16 -3.76 12.71
N LEU A 182 -6.32 -2.75 12.97
CA LEU A 182 -6.30 -1.48 12.23
C LEU A 182 -5.85 -1.67 10.78
N LEU A 183 -4.84 -2.50 10.54
CA LEU A 183 -4.41 -2.86 9.19
C LEU A 183 -5.52 -3.56 8.40
N LEU A 184 -6.15 -4.57 9.01
CA LEU A 184 -7.25 -5.30 8.38
C LEU A 184 -8.45 -4.41 8.13
N TYR A 185 -8.75 -3.49 9.06
CA TYR A 185 -9.78 -2.49 8.89
C TYR A 185 -9.50 -1.57 7.69
N LEU A 186 -8.29 -1.02 7.58
CA LEU A 186 -7.86 -0.21 6.43
C LEU A 186 -7.93 -0.98 5.12
N MET A 187 -7.48 -2.24 5.12
CA MET A 187 -7.55 -3.11 3.96
C MET A 187 -9.01 -3.37 3.55
N GLY A 188 -9.90 -3.62 4.52
CA GLY A 188 -11.34 -3.76 4.30
C GLY A 188 -11.96 -2.50 3.70
N LEU A 189 -11.65 -1.32 4.26
CA LEU A 189 -12.09 -0.04 3.71
C LEU A 189 -11.59 0.18 2.28
N ALA A 190 -10.33 -0.13 2.00
CA ALA A 190 -9.77 -0.01 0.65
C ALA A 190 -10.52 -0.90 -0.34
N GLN A 191 -10.83 -2.15 0.05
CA GLN A 191 -11.63 -3.04 -0.80
C GLN A 191 -13.05 -2.52 -1.02
N ILE A 192 -13.73 -2.09 0.03
CA ILE A 192 -15.08 -1.53 -0.05
C ILE A 192 -15.09 -0.29 -0.97
N ASN A 193 -14.13 0.64 -0.79
CA ASN A 193 -13.98 1.80 -1.67
C ASN A 193 -13.85 1.37 -3.14
N THR A 194 -13.02 0.37 -3.41
CA THR A 194 -12.81 -0.10 -4.78
C THR A 194 -14.02 -0.85 -5.36
N LEU A 195 -14.84 -1.50 -4.51
CA LEU A 195 -16.11 -2.11 -4.91
C LEU A 195 -17.16 -1.03 -5.23
N ILE A 196 -17.23 0.02 -4.43
CA ILE A 196 -18.13 1.16 -4.65
C ILE A 196 -17.75 1.85 -5.96
N GLN A 197 -16.47 2.19 -6.16
CA GLN A 197 -15.99 2.83 -7.39
C GLN A 197 -16.33 1.99 -8.63
N ASN A 198 -16.08 0.68 -8.58
CA ASN A 198 -16.42 -0.22 -9.69
C ASN A 198 -17.92 -0.20 -10.03
N ASN A 199 -18.80 0.01 -9.05
CA ASN A 199 -20.25 0.07 -9.27
C ASN A 199 -20.73 1.46 -9.73
N VAL A 200 -20.19 2.53 -9.17
CA VAL A 200 -20.58 3.93 -9.47
C VAL A 200 -20.12 4.33 -10.87
N PHE A 201 -18.84 4.13 -11.20
CA PHE A 201 -18.30 4.53 -12.52
C PHE A 201 -18.84 3.70 -13.68
N ARG A 202 -19.42 2.52 -13.41
CA ARG A 202 -20.11 1.72 -14.42
C ARG A 202 -21.50 2.25 -14.78
N LYS A 203 -22.16 3.01 -13.90
CA LYS A 203 -23.47 3.65 -14.17
C LYS A 203 -23.36 4.97 -14.94
N VAL A 204 -22.21 5.65 -14.86
CA VAL A 204 -22.01 6.96 -15.52
C VAL A 204 -21.58 6.82 -17.00
N LYS A 205 -21.14 5.62 -17.40
CA LYS A 205 -20.75 5.29 -18.79
C LYS A 205 -21.80 4.47 -19.56
N SER A 206 -23.01 4.35 -19.03
CA SER A 206 -24.20 3.78 -19.70
C SER A 206 -25.20 4.90 -19.96
#